data_AF-B8JHM2-F1
#
_entry.id   AF-B8JHM2-F1
#
_cell.length_a   1.000
_cell.length_b   1.000
_cell.length_c   1.000
_cell.angle_alpha   90.00
_cell.angle_beta   90.00
_cell.angle_gamma   90.00
#
_symmetry.space_group_name_H-M   'P 1'
#
loop_
_entity.id
_entity.type
_entity.pdbx_description
1 polymer ?
#
loop_
_entity_poly.entity_id
_entity_poly.type
_entity_poly.pdbx_seq_one_letter_code
_entity_poly.pdbx_strand_id
1 'polypeptide(L)'
;MLAHDSNPLPRDPAASSPAAPRGHRLGAAAWAARALYWTSTLIVAYEMIAGGLWDLLRIEYVRVVMEHLGYPLYVLLIIGVWKIPCGAVLLLPRFLRVKEWAYTGSLLNYAGAAASHFLVGDRAGKWVAPLVFAAFTVTSWSLRPPERRLATGAAPPPPRRASWVVTIGLFAALVVLSLVTLPAGPPPP
;
A
#
# COMPACT_ATOMS: atom_id res chain seq x y z
N MET A 1 45.57 -49.60 55.32
CA MET A 1 46.53 -48.97 54.39
C MET A 1 45.69 -48.48 53.21
N LEU A 2 44.95 -47.37 53.32
CA LEU A 2 45.36 -45.94 53.19
C LEU A 2 46.15 -45.74 51.87
N ALA A 3 45.78 -44.88 50.91
CA ALA A 3 45.08 -43.60 50.93
C ALA A 3 44.13 -43.48 49.71
N HIS A 4 42.93 -42.88 49.77
CA HIS A 4 42.63 -41.44 49.82
C HIS A 4 43.46 -40.62 48.85
N ASP A 5 42.92 -40.32 47.66
CA ASP A 5 43.20 -39.03 47.02
C ASP A 5 41.96 -38.49 46.29
N SER A 6 41.61 -37.30 46.74
CA SER A 6 40.49 -36.44 46.37
C SER A 6 40.95 -35.40 45.35
N ASN A 7 40.25 -35.30 44.21
CA ASN A 7 39.84 -34.10 43.43
C ASN A 7 40.76 -32.84 43.38
N PRO A 8 40.91 -32.14 42.23
CA PRO A 8 39.85 -31.23 41.74
C PRO A 8 39.61 -31.24 40.22
N LEU A 9 38.35 -31.04 39.83
CA LEU A 9 37.92 -30.58 38.50
C LEU A 9 38.56 -29.22 38.13
N PRO A 10 38.91 -29.00 36.86
CA PRO A 10 38.80 -27.69 36.25
C PRO A 10 37.40 -27.54 35.63
N ARG A 11 36.60 -26.65 36.22
CA ARG A 11 35.53 -25.98 35.48
C ARG A 11 36.20 -24.99 34.54
N ASP A 12 35.81 -24.97 33.26
CA ASP A 12 35.26 -23.70 32.76
C ASP A 12 34.17 -23.92 31.68
N PRO A 13 32.93 -23.52 31.97
CA PRO A 13 31.78 -23.60 31.08
C PRO A 13 31.60 -22.28 30.32
N ALA A 14 32.50 -21.89 29.41
CA ALA A 14 32.29 -20.68 28.60
C ALA A 14 33.23 -20.58 27.39
N ALA A 15 32.80 -21.09 26.25
CA ALA A 15 33.04 -20.43 24.96
C ALA A 15 31.93 -20.78 23.95
N SER A 16 30.69 -20.85 24.43
CA SER A 16 29.58 -20.44 23.58
C SER A 16 29.86 -19.00 23.16
N SER A 17 30.24 -18.78 21.89
CA SER A 17 30.30 -17.41 21.36
C SER A 17 29.01 -16.69 21.75
N PRO A 18 29.08 -15.45 22.26
CA PRO A 18 27.86 -14.68 22.49
C PRO A 18 27.21 -14.51 21.13
N ALA A 19 26.12 -15.25 20.88
CA ALA A 19 25.24 -14.96 19.78
C ALA A 19 24.69 -13.55 20.03
N ALA A 20 25.33 -12.57 19.39
CA ALA A 20 24.95 -11.17 19.40
C ALA A 20 23.43 -11.03 19.18
N PRO A 21 22.78 -9.99 19.74
CA PRO A 21 21.33 -9.92 19.89
C PRO A 21 20.60 -9.86 18.53
N ARG A 22 20.25 -11.03 17.98
CA ARG A 22 19.49 -11.15 16.72
C ARG A 22 18.05 -10.65 16.86
N GLY A 23 17.51 -10.64 18.08
CA GLY A 23 16.12 -10.26 18.35
C GLY A 23 15.79 -8.79 18.03
N HIS A 24 16.70 -7.86 18.34
CA HIS A 24 16.44 -6.42 18.15
C HIS A 24 16.45 -6.01 16.67
N ARG A 25 17.34 -6.62 15.86
CA ARG A 25 17.45 -6.32 14.42
C ARG A 25 16.28 -6.88 13.60
N LEU A 26 15.80 -8.07 13.96
CA LEU A 26 14.61 -8.67 13.32
C LEU A 26 13.34 -7.87 13.63
N GLY A 27 13.21 -7.35 14.86
CA GLY A 27 12.09 -6.47 15.25
C GLY A 27 12.08 -5.13 14.53
N ALA A 28 13.24 -4.46 14.43
CA ALA A 28 13.36 -3.18 13.73
C ALA A 28 13.06 -3.30 12.23
N ALA A 29 13.57 -4.34 11.56
CA ALA A 29 13.31 -4.59 10.14
C ALA A 29 11.83 -4.91 9.87
N ALA A 30 11.19 -5.73 10.71
CA ALA A 30 9.78 -6.05 10.59
C ALA A 30 8.89 -4.83 10.82
N TRP A 31 9.24 -3.98 11.78
CA TRP A 31 8.55 -2.70 12.01
C TRP A 31 8.71 -1.75 10.81
N ALA A 32 9.92 -1.61 10.27
CA ALA A 32 10.18 -0.74 9.12
C ALA A 32 9.40 -1.20 7.88
N ALA A 33 9.38 -2.50 7.59
CA ALA A 33 8.59 -3.07 6.50
C ALA A 33 7.08 -2.81 6.70
N ARG A 34 6.58 -2.91 7.93
CA ARG A 34 5.17 -2.62 8.26
C ARG A 34 4.84 -1.15 8.14
N ALA A 35 5.74 -0.25 8.54
CA ALA A 35 5.60 1.19 8.36
C ALA A 35 5.56 1.53 6.86
N LEU A 36 6.54 1.07 6.07
CA LEU A 36 6.61 1.29 4.63
C LEU A 36 5.39 0.72 3.89
N TYR A 37 4.92 -0.46 4.30
CA TYR A 37 3.66 -1.02 3.82
C TYR A 37 2.48 -0.07 4.06
N TRP A 38 2.28 0.41 5.28
CA TRP A 38 1.13 1.28 5.58
C TRP A 38 1.26 2.65 4.92
N THR A 39 2.46 3.23 4.87
CA THR A 39 2.71 4.50 4.18
C THR A 39 2.38 4.37 2.69
N SER A 40 2.94 3.38 1.99
CA SER A 40 2.64 3.14 0.57
C SER A 40 1.16 2.83 0.33
N THR A 41 0.53 2.04 1.21
CA THR A 41 -0.90 1.70 1.12
C THR A 41 -1.78 2.94 1.29
N LEU A 42 -1.47 3.82 2.24
CA LEU A 42 -2.26 5.04 2.48
C LEU A 42 -2.11 6.04 1.33
N ILE A 43 -0.91 6.19 0.77
CA ILE A 43 -0.67 7.04 -0.40
C ILE A 43 -1.49 6.56 -1.60
N VAL A 44 -1.44 5.27 -1.92
CA VAL A 44 -2.19 4.68 -3.04
C VAL A 44 -3.70 4.71 -2.78
N ALA A 45 -4.14 4.37 -1.56
CA ALA A 45 -5.56 4.41 -1.22
C ALA A 45 -6.13 5.83 -1.28
N TYR A 46 -5.36 6.83 -0.84
CA TYR A 46 -5.74 8.23 -0.96
C TYR A 46 -5.87 8.65 -2.42
N GLU A 47 -4.90 8.37 -3.28
CA GLU A 47 -5.01 8.73 -4.70
C GLU A 47 -6.19 8.01 -5.37
N MET A 48 -6.43 6.73 -5.05
CA MET A 48 -7.56 5.99 -5.58
C MET A 48 -8.90 6.61 -5.16
N ILE A 49 -9.05 6.95 -3.87
CA ILE A 49 -10.30 7.53 -3.35
C ILE A 49 -10.47 8.96 -3.87
N ALA A 50 -9.44 9.79 -3.77
CA ALA A 50 -9.50 11.19 -4.12
C ALA A 50 -9.61 11.39 -5.62
N GLY A 51 -8.73 10.74 -6.39
CA GLY A 51 -8.80 10.73 -7.85
C GLY A 51 -10.13 10.16 -8.34
N GLY A 52 -10.60 9.07 -7.76
CA GLY A 52 -11.91 8.51 -8.12
C GLY A 52 -13.07 9.46 -7.83
N LEU A 53 -13.03 10.20 -6.71
CA LEU A 53 -14.04 11.21 -6.40
C LEU A 53 -13.97 12.40 -7.36
N TRP A 54 -12.77 12.88 -7.68
CA TRP A 54 -12.55 13.96 -8.64
C TRP A 54 -13.05 13.57 -10.05
N ASP A 55 -12.82 12.32 -10.44
CA ASP A 55 -13.32 11.75 -11.70
C ASP A 55 -14.86 11.70 -11.73
N LEU A 56 -15.50 11.27 -10.64
CA LEU A 56 -16.97 11.25 -10.53
C LEU A 56 -17.59 12.65 -10.53
N LEU A 57 -16.96 13.60 -9.83
CA LEU A 57 -17.37 15.00 -9.80
C LEU A 57 -17.08 15.73 -11.11
N ARG A 58 -16.27 15.13 -12.01
CA ARG A 58 -15.88 15.70 -13.31
C ARG A 58 -15.36 17.13 -13.16
N ILE A 59 -14.51 17.35 -12.15
CA ILE A 59 -13.91 18.65 -11.88
C ILE A 59 -13.10 19.14 -13.09
N GLU A 60 -12.93 20.46 -13.23
CA GLU A 60 -12.20 21.06 -14.35
C GLU A 60 -10.86 20.37 -14.61
N TYR A 61 -10.10 20.14 -13.54
CA TYR A 61 -8.79 19.54 -13.60
C TYR A 61 -8.76 18.21 -14.38
N VAL A 62 -9.66 17.28 -14.04
CA VAL A 62 -9.67 15.94 -14.65
C VAL A 62 -10.24 15.97 -16.07
N ARG A 63 -11.14 16.91 -16.39
CA ARG A 63 -11.67 17.06 -17.74
C ARG A 63 -10.60 17.56 -18.70
N VAL A 64 -9.83 18.58 -18.30
CA VAL A 64 -8.71 19.10 -19.09
C VAL A 64 -7.68 18.00 -19.34
N VAL A 65 -7.36 17.17 -18.34
CA VAL A 65 -6.45 16.02 -18.53
C VAL A 65 -7.02 15.02 -19.53
N MET A 66 -8.30 14.65 -19.43
CA MET A 66 -8.91 13.69 -20.36
C MET A 66 -8.99 14.21 -21.79
N GLU A 67 -9.35 15.48 -21.96
CA GLU A 67 -9.39 16.13 -23.27
C GLU A 67 -8.00 16.18 -23.91
N HIS A 68 -6.97 16.54 -23.13
CA HIS A 68 -5.58 16.51 -23.58
C HIS A 68 -5.13 15.10 -24.00
N LEU A 69 -5.54 14.07 -23.25
CA LEU A 69 -5.26 12.67 -23.57
C LEU A 69 -6.12 12.12 -24.71
N GLY A 70 -7.09 12.87 -25.21
CA GLY A 70 -8.02 12.44 -26.27
C GLY A 70 -9.08 11.42 -25.79
N TYR A 71 -9.31 11.30 -24.48
CA TYR A 71 -10.32 10.42 -23.93
C TYR A 71 -11.70 11.08 -23.84
N PRO A 72 -12.77 10.33 -24.18
CA PRO A 72 -14.12 10.84 -24.01
C PRO A 72 -14.48 10.92 -22.52
N LEU A 73 -15.19 11.98 -22.12
CA LEU A 73 -15.47 12.30 -20.71
C LEU A 73 -16.26 11.22 -19.95
N TYR A 74 -16.97 10.31 -20.62
CA TYR A 74 -17.65 9.20 -19.94
C TYR A 74 -16.65 8.23 -19.28
N VAL A 75 -15.39 8.20 -19.74
CA VAL A 75 -14.32 7.37 -19.17
C VAL A 75 -14.04 7.78 -17.72
N LEU A 76 -14.16 9.06 -17.38
CA LEU A 76 -14.04 9.54 -16.00
C LEU A 76 -15.04 8.85 -15.08
N LEU A 77 -16.30 8.70 -15.51
CA LEU A 77 -17.32 8.06 -14.69
C LEU A 77 -17.00 6.57 -14.49
N ILE A 78 -16.55 5.89 -15.55
CA ILE A 78 -16.17 4.48 -15.47
C ILE A 78 -15.00 4.31 -14.50
N ILE A 79 -13.91 5.05 -14.70
CA ILE A 79 -12.71 4.97 -13.85
C ILE A 79 -13.04 5.38 -12.41
N GLY A 80 -13.79 6.47 -12.21
CA GLY A 80 -14.16 6.97 -10.89
C GLY A 80 -14.99 5.97 -10.07
N VAL A 81 -15.96 5.29 -10.70
CA VAL A 81 -16.75 4.22 -10.06
C VAL A 81 -15.85 3.07 -9.59
N TRP A 82 -14.79 2.73 -10.33
CA TRP A 82 -13.91 1.62 -9.98
C TRP A 82 -12.77 1.99 -9.02
N LYS A 83 -12.26 3.24 -9.06
CA LYS A 83 -11.15 3.69 -8.20
C LYS A 83 -11.55 3.73 -6.72
N ILE A 84 -12.75 4.21 -6.38
CA ILE A 84 -13.19 4.32 -4.98
C ILE A 84 -13.26 2.95 -4.28
N PRO A 85 -13.94 1.92 -4.84
CA PRO A 85 -13.91 0.57 -4.28
C PRO A 85 -12.51 -0.03 -4.20
N CYS A 86 -11.64 0.23 -5.19
CA CYS A 86 -10.25 -0.22 -5.14
C CYS A 86 -9.53 0.36 -3.92
N GLY A 87 -9.57 1.68 -3.73
CA GLY A 87 -8.98 2.34 -2.56
C GLY A 87 -9.54 1.84 -1.23
N ALA A 88 -10.85 1.61 -1.15
CA ALA A 88 -11.49 1.04 0.04
C ALA A 88 -10.97 -0.37 0.36
N VAL A 89 -10.92 -1.26 -0.64
CA VAL A 89 -10.47 -2.65 -0.47
C VAL A 89 -9.01 -2.74 -0.03
N LEU A 90 -8.15 -1.82 -0.48
CA LEU A 90 -6.75 -1.75 -0.05
C LEU A 90 -6.62 -1.52 1.46
N LEU A 91 -7.57 -0.82 2.09
CA LEU A 91 -7.59 -0.58 3.54
C LEU A 91 -8.20 -1.75 4.31
N LEU A 92 -9.30 -2.32 3.80
CA LEU A 92 -10.10 -3.33 4.49
C LEU A 92 -9.30 -4.59 4.87
N PRO A 93 -9.58 -5.20 6.04
CA PRO A 93 -8.78 -6.32 6.55
C PRO A 93 -9.07 -7.68 5.88
N ARG A 94 -10.27 -7.91 5.33
CA ARG A 94 -10.78 -9.27 5.10
C ARG A 94 -10.94 -9.69 3.62
N PHE A 95 -11.09 -8.74 2.70
CA PHE A 95 -11.38 -9.05 1.29
C PHE A 95 -10.13 -9.45 0.52
N LEU A 96 -9.48 -10.57 0.89
CA LEU A 96 -8.14 -10.93 0.41
C LEU A 96 -8.07 -11.19 -1.11
N ARG A 97 -9.09 -11.85 -1.69
CA ARG A 97 -9.13 -12.09 -3.15
C ARG A 97 -9.38 -10.80 -3.92
N VAL A 98 -10.38 -10.03 -3.48
CA VAL A 98 -10.70 -8.72 -4.07
C VAL A 98 -9.53 -7.76 -3.90
N LYS A 99 -8.70 -7.92 -2.87
CA LYS A 99 -7.50 -7.11 -2.65
C LYS A 99 -6.43 -7.37 -3.70
N GLU A 100 -6.22 -8.61 -4.12
CA GLU A 100 -5.34 -8.88 -5.26
C GLU A 100 -5.86 -8.19 -6.53
N TRP A 101 -7.19 -8.20 -6.73
CA TRP A 101 -7.81 -7.49 -7.85
C TRP A 101 -7.66 -5.97 -7.71
N ALA A 102 -7.78 -5.42 -6.51
CA ALA A 102 -7.58 -4.00 -6.24
C ALA A 102 -6.13 -3.57 -6.51
N TYR A 103 -5.14 -4.37 -6.09
CA TYR A 103 -3.74 -4.11 -6.40
C TYR A 103 -3.47 -4.17 -7.91
N THR A 104 -4.00 -5.19 -8.59
CA THR A 104 -3.84 -5.34 -10.04
C THR A 104 -4.53 -4.19 -10.79
N GLY A 105 -5.76 -3.85 -10.40
CA GLY A 105 -6.53 -2.74 -10.98
C GLY A 105 -5.84 -1.40 -10.76
N SER A 106 -5.31 -1.14 -9.57
CA SER A 106 -4.54 0.09 -9.28
C SER A 106 -3.28 0.15 -10.15
N LEU A 107 -2.54 -0.95 -10.26
CA LEU A 107 -1.34 -1.03 -11.11
C LEU A 107 -1.66 -0.77 -12.58
N LEU A 108 -2.73 -1.38 -13.11
CA LEU A 108 -3.17 -1.18 -14.49
C LEU A 108 -3.66 0.25 -14.74
N ASN A 109 -4.37 0.85 -13.78
CA ASN A 109 -4.78 2.26 -13.87
C ASN A 109 -3.57 3.19 -13.97
N TYR A 110 -2.56 3.00 -13.10
CA TYR A 110 -1.34 3.81 -13.13
C TYR A 110 -0.49 3.57 -14.37
N ALA A 111 -0.32 2.31 -14.78
CA ALA A 111 0.40 1.98 -16.00
C ALA A 111 -0.31 2.57 -17.24
N GLY A 112 -1.64 2.49 -17.29
CA GLY A 112 -2.46 3.11 -18.32
C GLY A 112 -2.25 4.62 -18.38
N ALA A 113 -2.39 5.33 -17.24
CA ALA A 113 -2.17 6.77 -17.17
C ALA A 113 -0.76 7.17 -17.63
N ALA A 114 0.28 6.44 -17.19
CA ALA A 114 1.65 6.68 -17.63
C ALA A 114 1.81 6.49 -19.15
N ALA A 115 1.25 5.41 -19.70
CA ALA A 115 1.28 5.13 -21.12
C ALA A 115 0.54 6.22 -21.93
N SER A 116 -0.64 6.66 -21.49
CA SER A 116 -1.41 7.71 -22.16
C SER A 116 -0.61 9.02 -22.26
N HIS A 117 -0.05 9.48 -21.13
CA HIS A 117 0.80 10.69 -21.12
C HIS A 117 2.04 10.52 -21.98
N PHE A 118 2.71 9.36 -21.93
CA PHE A 118 3.88 9.09 -22.76
C PHE A 118 3.55 9.10 -24.26
N LEU A 119 2.45 8.47 -24.66
CA LEU A 119 2.04 8.34 -26.07
C LEU A 119 1.57 9.66 -26.69
N VAL A 120 0.99 10.56 -25.89
CA VAL A 120 0.61 11.91 -26.32
C VAL A 120 1.84 12.87 -26.36
N GLY A 121 3.00 12.40 -25.91
CA GLY A 121 4.26 13.15 -25.99
C GLY A 121 4.47 14.12 -24.82
N ASP A 122 3.82 13.89 -23.67
CA ASP A 122 4.00 14.74 -22.50
C ASP A 122 5.42 14.65 -21.93
N ARG A 123 5.80 15.74 -21.25
CA ARG A 123 7.06 15.81 -20.51
C ARG A 123 7.11 14.72 -19.44
N ALA A 124 8.32 14.27 -19.12
CA ALA A 124 8.59 13.23 -18.12
C ALA A 124 7.80 13.39 -16.81
N GLY A 125 7.60 14.62 -16.32
CA GLY A 125 6.82 14.86 -15.11
C GLY A 125 5.42 14.24 -15.11
N LYS A 126 4.70 14.25 -16.24
CA LYS A 126 3.31 13.77 -16.30
C LYS A 126 3.19 12.25 -16.37
N TRP A 127 4.15 11.54 -16.98
CA TRP A 127 4.14 10.06 -17.00
C TRP A 127 4.98 9.41 -15.90
N VAL A 128 5.96 10.11 -15.30
CA VAL A 128 6.72 9.60 -14.15
C VAL A 128 5.86 9.57 -12.89
N ALA A 129 5.02 10.58 -12.66
CA ALA A 129 4.14 10.62 -11.49
C ALA A 129 3.25 9.36 -11.34
N PRO A 130 2.49 8.92 -12.36
CA PRO A 130 1.74 7.67 -12.27
C PRO A 130 2.64 6.43 -12.11
N LEU A 131 3.85 6.40 -12.69
CA LEU A 131 4.80 5.30 -12.45
C LEU A 131 5.26 5.22 -10.98
N VAL A 132 5.43 6.36 -10.32
CA VAL A 132 5.75 6.40 -8.88
C VAL A 132 4.61 5.81 -8.05
N PHE A 133 3.36 6.11 -8.38
CA PHE A 133 2.20 5.46 -7.74
C PHE A 133 2.12 3.95 -8.05
N ALA A 134 2.49 3.55 -9.27
CA ALA A 134 2.63 2.14 -9.64
C ALA A 134 3.69 1.45 -8.76
N ALA A 135 4.84 2.09 -8.54
CA ALA A 135 5.90 1.59 -7.66
C ALA A 135 5.46 1.51 -6.20
N PHE A 136 4.70 2.49 -5.69
CA PHE A 136 4.09 2.39 -4.36
C PHE A 136 3.08 1.25 -4.26
N THR A 137 2.32 0.99 -5.32
CA THR A 137 1.38 -0.13 -5.39
C THR A 137 2.10 -1.47 -5.27
N VAL A 138 3.19 -1.66 -6.03
CA VAL A 138 4.04 -2.87 -5.96
C VAL A 138 4.74 -2.99 -4.60
N THR A 139 5.20 -1.87 -4.03
CA THR A 139 5.82 -1.83 -2.71
C THR A 139 4.83 -2.24 -1.62
N SER A 140 3.62 -1.68 -1.64
CA SER A 140 2.53 -2.06 -0.74
C SER A 140 2.17 -3.54 -0.90
N TRP A 141 2.05 -4.03 -2.14
CA TRP A 141 1.70 -5.42 -2.41
C TRP A 141 2.76 -6.41 -1.90
N SER A 142 4.04 -6.12 -2.14
CA SER A 142 5.17 -6.99 -1.75
C SER A 142 5.40 -7.02 -0.23
N LEU A 143 5.26 -5.89 0.44
CA LEU A 143 5.44 -5.76 1.88
C LEU A 143 4.20 -6.12 2.70
N ARG A 144 3.10 -6.55 2.05
CA ARG A 144 1.85 -6.81 2.77
C ARG A 144 2.04 -7.88 3.85
N PRO A 145 1.57 -7.63 5.09
CA PRO A 145 1.67 -8.60 6.18
C PRO A 145 1.02 -9.95 5.84
N PRO A 146 1.52 -11.08 6.38
CA PRO A 146 0.97 -12.42 6.16
C PRO A 146 -0.54 -12.51 6.37
N GLU A 147 -1.10 -11.80 7.36
CA GLU A 147 -2.53 -11.76 7.65
C GLU A 147 -3.38 -11.11 6.54
N ARG A 148 -2.74 -10.39 5.62
CA ARG A 148 -3.38 -9.77 4.45
C ARG A 148 -3.12 -10.56 3.17
N ARG A 149 -2.56 -11.78 3.27
CA ARG A 149 -2.29 -12.67 2.14
C ARG A 149 -3.31 -13.79 2.02
N LEU A 150 -3.68 -14.13 0.79
CA LEU A 150 -4.47 -15.32 0.50
C LEU A 150 -3.69 -16.56 0.97
N ALA A 151 -4.15 -17.21 2.04
CA ALA A 151 -3.57 -18.45 2.53
C ALA A 151 -4.09 -19.64 1.70
N THR A 152 -3.22 -20.59 1.37
CA THR A 152 -3.51 -21.72 0.47
C THR A 152 -4.26 -22.89 1.16
N GLY A 153 -4.94 -22.70 2.30
CA GLY A 153 -5.61 -23.85 2.93
C GLY A 153 -6.38 -23.63 4.23
N ALA A 154 -6.18 -22.52 4.93
CA ALA A 154 -6.96 -22.19 6.13
C ALA A 154 -7.57 -20.80 6.01
N ALA A 155 -8.86 -20.68 6.32
CA ALA A 155 -9.51 -19.38 6.42
C ALA A 155 -8.82 -18.57 7.54
N PRO A 156 -8.35 -17.33 7.28
CA PRO A 156 -7.72 -16.53 8.31
C PRO A 156 -8.72 -16.25 9.45
N PRO A 157 -8.23 -16.14 10.71
CA PRO A 157 -9.09 -15.82 11.84
C PRO A 157 -9.86 -14.50 11.59
N PRO A 158 -11.08 -14.34 12.13
CA PRO A 158 -11.85 -13.13 11.92
C PRO A 158 -11.06 -11.90 12.41
N PRO A 159 -11.07 -10.79 11.66
CA PRO A 159 -10.40 -9.57 12.08
C PRO A 159 -11.03 -9.03 13.37
N ARG A 160 -10.21 -8.39 14.21
CA ARG A 160 -10.68 -7.72 15.43
C ARG A 160 -11.67 -6.62 15.05
N ARG A 161 -12.76 -6.44 15.83
CA ARG A 161 -13.75 -5.37 15.62
C ARG A 161 -13.10 -3.98 15.52
N ALA A 162 -12.09 -3.73 16.35
CA ALA A 162 -11.31 -2.50 16.32
C ALA A 162 -10.66 -2.23 14.94
N SER A 163 -10.23 -3.27 14.22
CA SER A 163 -9.65 -3.12 12.88
C SER A 163 -10.65 -2.58 11.87
N TRP A 164 -11.93 -2.95 11.96
CA TRP A 164 -12.98 -2.40 11.10
C TRP A 164 -13.23 -0.92 11.38
N VAL A 165 -13.33 -0.55 12.66
CA VAL A 165 -13.51 0.85 13.08
C VAL A 165 -12.37 1.71 12.56
N VAL A 166 -11.12 1.25 12.70
CA VAL A 166 -9.95 1.97 12.17
C VAL A 166 -10.01 2.10 10.66
N THR A 167 -10.34 1.03 9.91
CA THR A 167 -10.39 1.11 8.44
C THR A 167 -11.53 1.98 7.93
N ILE A 168 -12.69 1.96 8.59
CA ILE A 168 -13.82 2.82 8.24
C ILE A 168 -13.48 4.27 8.56
N GLY A 169 -12.88 4.53 9.72
CA GLY A 169 -12.40 5.87 10.11
C GLY A 169 -11.36 6.41 9.14
N LEU A 170 -10.39 5.60 8.73
CA LEU A 170 -9.39 5.98 7.73
C LEU A 170 -10.05 6.27 6.38
N PHE A 171 -10.94 5.39 5.90
CA PHE A 171 -11.65 5.62 4.65
C PHE A 171 -12.44 6.94 4.69
N ALA A 172 -13.23 7.17 5.75
CA ALA A 172 -13.98 8.39 5.94
C ALA A 172 -13.06 9.63 5.99
N ALA A 173 -11.94 9.54 6.71
CA ALA A 173 -10.95 10.62 6.77
C ALA A 173 -10.35 10.93 5.39
N LEU A 174 -10.06 9.92 4.57
CA LEU A 174 -9.54 10.12 3.21
C LEU A 174 -10.59 10.75 2.28
N VAL A 175 -11.86 10.37 2.43
CA VAL A 175 -12.97 11.01 1.69
C VAL A 175 -13.12 12.48 2.09
N VAL A 176 -13.12 12.78 3.39
CA VAL A 176 -13.19 14.17 3.88
C VAL A 176 -11.98 14.97 3.40
N LEU A 177 -10.76 14.41 3.54
CA LEU A 177 -9.54 15.03 3.07
C LEU A 177 -9.63 15.31 1.56
N SER A 178 -10.11 14.35 0.77
CA SER A 178 -10.30 14.51 -0.68
C SER A 178 -11.22 15.67 -1.05
N LEU A 179 -12.27 15.92 -0.27
CA LEU A 179 -13.20 17.02 -0.50
C LEU A 179 -12.56 18.37 -0.15
N VAL A 180 -11.72 18.40 0.88
CA VAL A 180 -10.99 19.62 1.28
C VAL A 180 -9.84 19.94 0.31
N THR A 181 -9.23 18.93 -0.30
CA THR A 181 -8.10 19.08 -1.25
C THR A 181 -8.52 19.18 -2.70
N LEU A 182 -9.77 19.56 -2.99
CA LEU A 182 -10.22 19.72 -4.37
C LEU A 182 -9.31 20.73 -5.11
N PRO A 183 -8.72 20.36 -6.26
CA PRO A 183 -7.93 21.30 -7.05
C PRO A 183 -8.79 22.49 -7.46
N ALA A 184 -8.32 23.70 -7.13
CA ALA A 184 -8.94 24.93 -7.61
C ALA A 184 -8.40 25.24 -9.01
N GLY A 185 -9.16 24.88 -10.05
CA GLY A 185 -8.84 25.23 -11.43
C GLY A 185 -8.09 24.16 -12.24
N PRO A 186 -7.61 24.50 -13.46
CA PRO A 186 -7.01 23.57 -14.39
C PRO A 186 -5.60 23.11 -13.94
N PRO A 187 -5.10 21.96 -14.46
CA PRO A 187 -3.73 21.54 -14.21
C PRO A 187 -2.72 22.58 -14.73
N PRO A 188 -1.54 22.71 -14.08
CA PRO A 188 -0.46 23.51 -14.64
C PRO A 188 0.01 22.95 -15.99
N PRO A 189 0.50 23.82 -16.90
CA PRO A 189 0.89 23.46 -18.27
C PRO A 189 1.98 22.37 -18.32
#